data_AF-A0A6A5SFY2-F1
#
_entry.id   AF-A0A6A5SFY2-F1
#
_cell.length_a   1.000
_cell.length_b   1.000
_cell.length_c   1.000
_cell.angle_alpha   90.00
_cell.angle_beta   90.00
_cell.angle_gamma   90.00
#
_symmetry.space_group_name_H-M   'P 1'
#
loop_
_entity.id
_entity.type
_entity.pdbx_description
1 polymer ?
#
loop_
_entity_poly.entity_id
_entity_poly.type
_entity_poly.pdbx_seq_one_letter_code
_entity_poly.pdbx_strand_id
1 'polypeptide(L)'
;MLSSIVSILAAATAVVAQSSTGNPAPRVANNPIGAQYVATLPLKADNPLVGSIQGSTAADGKGVKFDVSFAGLPETGGPFIYHIHAKPVPADGNCTGTGAHLDPYLRGEAPACDASKPETCQIGDLSGKHGNITDRSFAAAYTDLYLATLPSDPAFFGHLSFVVHLSNKTRIGCANFTMVAAGMYPSGSPVPSGVASSSGMIPYPSDAPLYNSTMSASSSATSAVNSPVSPTSAASSTPQASSNAVAKVASSAGVLLAAAAALVL
;
A
#
# COMPACT_ATOMS: atom_id res chain seq x y z
N MET A 1 -58.93 -40.30 4.40
CA MET A 1 -58.29 -39.89 5.66
C MET A 1 -56.81 -40.20 5.57
N LEU A 2 -55.96 -39.21 5.93
CA LEU A 2 -54.58 -39.32 6.42
C LEU A 2 -53.53 -39.86 5.42
N SER A 3 -52.36 -39.28 5.17
CA SER A 3 -51.69 -38.04 5.58
C SER A 3 -50.46 -37.93 4.67
N SER A 4 -50.29 -36.87 3.88
CA SER A 4 -49.02 -36.60 3.21
C SER A 4 -48.14 -35.77 4.13
N ILE A 5 -47.14 -36.41 4.74
CA ILE A 5 -46.14 -35.74 5.59
C ILE A 5 -45.06 -35.19 4.67
N VAL A 6 -45.09 -33.88 4.42
CA VAL A 6 -43.99 -33.15 3.78
C VAL A 6 -42.94 -32.88 4.87
N SER A 7 -41.82 -33.60 4.81
CA SER A 7 -40.66 -33.34 5.67
C SER A 7 -39.88 -32.15 5.11
N ILE A 8 -39.94 -31.01 5.80
CA ILE A 8 -39.12 -29.84 5.51
C ILE A 8 -37.76 -30.06 6.18
N LEU A 9 -36.75 -30.43 5.39
CA LEU A 9 -35.38 -30.55 5.86
C LEU A 9 -34.76 -29.14 5.91
N ALA A 10 -34.75 -28.53 7.09
CA ALA A 10 -34.04 -27.27 7.31
C ALA A 10 -32.52 -27.55 7.32
N ALA A 11 -31.85 -27.26 6.21
CA ALA A 11 -30.40 -27.27 6.16
C ALA A 11 -29.85 -26.04 6.90
N ALA A 12 -29.53 -26.21 8.19
CA ALA A 12 -28.77 -25.22 8.94
C ALA A 12 -27.33 -25.21 8.38
N THR A 13 -27.01 -24.22 7.54
CA THR A 13 -25.63 -23.94 7.16
C THR A 13 -24.92 -23.35 8.37
N ALA A 14 -24.18 -24.18 9.09
CA ALA A 14 -23.21 -23.71 10.07
C ALA A 14 -22.14 -22.91 9.32
N VAL A 15 -22.20 -21.58 9.41
CA VAL A 15 -21.09 -20.71 9.02
C VAL A 15 -19.98 -20.98 10.02
N VAL A 16 -19.03 -21.83 9.66
CA VAL A 16 -17.82 -22.04 10.45
C VAL A 16 -17.04 -20.72 10.38
N ALA A 17 -17.02 -19.97 11.47
CA ALA A 17 -16.07 -18.88 11.63
C ALA A 17 -14.66 -19.47 11.51
N GLN A 18 -14.03 -19.30 10.36
CA GLN A 18 -12.62 -19.63 10.17
C GLN A 18 -11.83 -18.73 11.11
N SER A 19 -11.51 -19.25 12.29
CA SER A 19 -10.52 -18.64 13.16
C SER A 19 -9.21 -18.73 12.39
N SER A 20 -8.71 -17.61 11.88
CA SER A 20 -7.43 -17.56 11.18
C SER A 20 -6.32 -17.89 12.19
N THR A 21 -5.92 -19.16 12.21
CA THR A 21 -4.76 -19.65 12.94
C THR A 21 -3.48 -19.22 12.22
N GLY A 22 -3.34 -17.93 11.91
CA GLY A 22 -2.08 -17.38 11.44
C GLY A 22 -1.03 -17.57 12.53
N ASN A 23 0.17 -17.98 12.16
CA ASN A 23 1.27 -18.12 13.11
C ASN A 23 1.60 -16.73 13.68
N PRO A 24 1.86 -16.60 15.00
CA PRO A 24 2.31 -15.33 15.57
C PRO A 24 3.52 -14.80 14.79
N ALA A 25 3.46 -13.52 14.42
CA ALA A 25 4.54 -12.86 13.72
C ALA A 25 5.81 -12.85 14.59
N PRO A 26 6.98 -13.24 14.07
CA PRO A 26 8.24 -13.09 14.77
C PRO A 26 8.58 -11.60 14.89
N ARG A 27 9.28 -11.25 15.97
CA ARG A 27 9.88 -9.92 16.08
C ARG A 27 11.05 -9.81 15.12
N VAL A 28 11.09 -8.73 14.36
CA VAL A 28 12.16 -8.45 13.39
C VAL A 28 13.45 -8.07 14.12
N ALA A 29 14.56 -8.59 13.61
CA ALA A 29 15.92 -8.25 14.05
C ALA A 29 16.83 -8.14 12.81
N ASN A 30 18.04 -7.61 13.02
CA ASN A 30 19.08 -7.48 11.97
C ASN A 30 18.66 -6.58 10.80
N ASN A 31 17.78 -5.61 11.05
CA ASN A 31 17.53 -4.53 10.08
C ASN A 31 18.85 -3.75 9.82
N PRO A 32 19.12 -3.29 8.58
CA PRO A 32 20.29 -2.48 8.29
C PRO A 32 20.26 -1.17 9.10
N ILE A 33 21.27 -0.93 9.92
CA ILE A 33 21.34 0.21 10.82
C ILE A 33 21.38 1.52 10.01
N GLY A 34 20.46 2.43 10.32
CA GLY A 34 20.32 3.70 9.61
C GLY A 34 19.53 3.64 8.30
N ALA A 35 18.89 2.51 7.98
CA ALA A 35 17.96 2.46 6.85
C ALA A 35 16.74 3.36 7.11
N GLN A 36 16.31 4.07 6.07
CA GLN A 36 15.20 5.04 6.14
C GLN A 36 14.38 5.01 4.86
N TYR A 37 13.07 5.05 5.02
CA TYR A 37 12.09 5.08 3.94
C TYR A 37 11.02 6.12 4.26
N VAL A 38 10.53 6.80 3.23
CA VAL A 38 9.47 7.81 3.37
C VAL A 38 8.39 7.57 2.33
N ALA A 39 7.14 7.77 2.71
CA ALA A 39 6.01 7.83 1.80
C ALA A 39 5.22 9.10 2.08
N THR A 40 4.91 9.87 1.05
CA THR A 40 4.20 11.15 1.16
C THR A 40 2.99 11.13 0.24
N LEU A 41 1.81 11.49 0.77
CA LEU A 41 0.59 11.59 -0.03
C LEU A 41 0.77 12.64 -1.13
N PRO A 42 0.42 12.32 -2.39
CA PRO A 42 0.43 13.31 -3.44
C PRO A 42 -0.65 14.38 -3.16
N LEU A 43 -0.32 15.64 -3.42
CA LEU A 43 -1.29 16.73 -3.30
C LEU A 43 -2.37 16.57 -4.38
N LYS A 44 -3.63 16.74 -3.97
CA LYS A 44 -4.80 16.70 -4.85
C LYS A 44 -5.61 17.97 -4.63
N ALA A 45 -5.97 18.68 -5.71
CA ALA A 45 -6.65 19.97 -5.61
C ALA A 45 -8.03 19.87 -4.93
N ASP A 46 -8.67 18.72 -5.04
CA ASP A 46 -10.01 18.39 -4.57
C ASP A 46 -10.02 17.53 -3.29
N ASN A 47 -8.86 17.24 -2.71
CA ASN A 47 -8.77 16.46 -1.47
C ASN A 47 -7.76 17.11 -0.51
N PRO A 48 -8.22 17.65 0.64
CA PRO A 48 -7.35 18.33 1.60
C PRO A 48 -6.44 17.38 2.39
N LEU A 49 -6.63 16.06 2.27
CA LEU A 49 -5.82 15.07 2.95
C LEU A 49 -4.37 15.16 2.48
N VAL A 50 -3.49 15.52 3.41
CA VAL A 50 -2.04 15.52 3.23
C VAL A 50 -1.38 14.73 4.35
N GLY A 51 -0.17 14.25 4.12
CA GLY A 51 0.58 13.58 5.16
C GLY A 51 1.71 12.71 4.64
N SER A 52 2.44 12.14 5.59
CA SER A 52 3.58 11.28 5.33
C SER A 52 3.79 10.27 6.45
N ILE A 53 4.40 9.15 6.09
CA ILE A 53 4.96 8.18 7.02
C ILE A 53 6.45 8.05 6.72
N GLN A 54 7.29 8.27 7.72
CA GLN A 54 8.71 7.93 7.68
C GLN A 54 8.93 6.68 8.55
N GLY A 55 9.61 5.68 8.00
CA GLY A 55 10.06 4.50 8.72
C GLY A 55 11.58 4.44 8.74
N SER A 56 12.18 4.28 9.91
CA SER A 56 13.63 4.16 10.10
C SER A 56 13.97 2.93 10.94
N THR A 57 15.12 2.31 10.69
CA THR A 57 15.57 1.20 11.53
C THR A 57 15.79 1.66 12.96
N ALA A 58 15.21 0.94 13.93
CA ALA A 58 15.45 1.20 15.35
C ALA A 58 16.96 1.05 15.68
N ALA A 59 17.44 1.77 16.69
CA ALA A 59 18.87 1.89 16.97
C ALA A 59 19.57 0.55 17.25
N ASP A 60 18.84 -0.45 17.76
CA ASP A 60 19.33 -1.80 18.05
C ASP A 60 19.12 -2.80 16.88
N GLY A 61 18.65 -2.31 15.73
CA GLY A 61 18.33 -3.13 14.56
C GLY A 61 17.06 -3.96 14.69
N LYS A 62 16.24 -3.75 15.73
CA LYS A 62 15.00 -4.51 15.98
C LYS A 62 13.76 -3.69 15.67
N GLY A 63 13.05 -4.09 14.63
CA GLY A 63 11.88 -3.37 14.15
C GLY A 63 12.19 -2.01 13.51
N VAL A 64 11.15 -1.20 13.40
CA VAL A 64 11.13 0.06 12.65
C VAL A 64 10.49 1.15 13.51
N LYS A 65 11.20 2.26 13.69
CA LYS A 65 10.64 3.49 14.25
C LYS A 65 9.87 4.22 13.15
N PHE A 66 8.58 4.44 13.38
CA PHE A 66 7.74 5.23 12.51
C PHE A 66 7.49 6.61 13.09
N ASP A 67 7.54 7.62 12.23
CA ASP A 67 7.05 8.96 12.47
C ASP A 67 5.94 9.23 11.44
N VAL A 68 4.71 9.42 11.93
CA VAL A 68 3.48 9.50 11.13
C VAL A 68 2.90 10.90 11.29
N SER A 69 2.48 11.52 10.18
CA SER A 69 1.77 12.79 10.21
C SER A 69 0.69 12.86 9.15
N PHE A 70 -0.53 13.21 9.54
CA PHE A 70 -1.66 13.46 8.65
C PHE A 70 -2.36 14.77 9.03
N ALA A 71 -2.90 15.46 8.04
CA ALA A 71 -3.76 16.62 8.22
C ALA A 71 -4.81 16.67 7.12
N GLY A 72 -5.86 17.46 7.35
CA GLY A 72 -6.94 17.61 6.36
C GLY A 72 -7.80 16.35 6.21
N LEU A 73 -7.86 15.49 7.23
CA LEU A 73 -8.78 14.36 7.22
C LEU A 73 -10.24 14.86 7.17
N PRO A 74 -11.16 14.09 6.54
CA PRO A 74 -12.58 14.43 6.47
C PRO A 74 -13.22 14.67 7.84
N GLU A 75 -14.31 15.45 7.88
CA GLU A 75 -15.07 15.69 9.12
C GLU A 75 -15.84 14.46 9.60
N THR A 76 -16.21 13.59 8.67
CA THR A 76 -17.01 12.39 8.93
C THR A 76 -16.34 11.17 8.30
N GLY A 77 -16.77 9.98 8.73
CA GLY A 77 -16.19 8.72 8.28
C GLY A 77 -14.95 8.27 9.06
N GLY A 78 -14.61 8.94 10.16
CA GLY A 78 -13.66 8.45 11.15
C GLY A 78 -14.26 7.37 12.09
N PRO A 79 -13.48 6.85 13.06
CA PRO A 79 -12.03 7.05 13.19
C PRO A 79 -11.31 6.50 11.95
N PHE A 80 -10.29 7.22 11.49
CA PHE A 80 -9.54 6.83 10.29
C PHE A 80 -8.45 5.83 10.68
N ILE A 81 -8.22 4.88 9.79
CA ILE A 81 -7.21 3.82 9.97
C ILE A 81 -6.22 3.87 8.82
N TYR A 82 -4.99 3.47 9.06
CA TYR A 82 -3.94 3.43 8.08
C TYR A 82 -3.13 2.14 8.21
N HIS A 83 -2.77 1.58 7.07
CA HIS A 83 -2.09 0.30 6.98
C HIS A 83 -1.00 0.34 5.91
N ILE A 84 -0.03 -0.54 6.04
CA ILE A 84 0.88 -0.88 4.94
C ILE A 84 0.23 -1.99 4.12
N HIS A 85 0.17 -1.80 2.80
CA HIS A 85 -0.45 -2.71 1.86
C HIS A 85 0.57 -3.56 1.11
N ALA A 86 0.14 -4.73 0.64
CA ALA A 86 0.99 -5.76 0.06
C ALA A 86 1.56 -5.42 -1.33
N LYS A 87 1.15 -4.30 -1.95
CA LYS A 87 1.66 -3.86 -3.26
C LYS A 87 1.92 -2.36 -3.27
N PRO A 88 2.81 -1.88 -4.15
CA PRO A 88 2.92 -0.46 -4.43
C PRO A 88 1.61 0.09 -5.03
N VAL A 89 1.39 1.39 -4.88
CA VAL A 89 0.42 2.18 -5.62
C VAL A 89 0.75 2.07 -7.11
N PRO A 90 -0.20 1.63 -7.95
CA PRO A 90 -0.03 1.57 -9.40
C PRO A 90 0.16 2.96 -10.04
N ALA A 91 0.63 2.98 -11.29
CA ALA A 91 0.94 4.21 -12.02
C ALA A 91 -0.27 5.16 -12.20
N ASP A 92 -1.49 4.63 -12.20
CA ASP A 92 -2.73 5.42 -12.26
C ASP A 92 -3.11 6.06 -10.91
N GLY A 93 -2.33 5.80 -9.84
CA GLY A 93 -2.58 6.34 -8.51
C GLY A 93 -3.79 5.71 -7.80
N ASN A 94 -4.39 4.65 -8.35
CA ASN A 94 -5.57 4.04 -7.77
C ASN A 94 -5.20 3.20 -6.54
N CYS A 95 -5.61 3.67 -5.36
CA CYS A 95 -5.32 2.99 -4.11
C CYS A 95 -5.84 1.57 -4.03
N THR A 96 -6.83 1.16 -4.84
CA THR A 96 -7.31 -0.23 -4.91
C THR A 96 -6.21 -1.19 -5.39
N GLY A 97 -5.30 -0.72 -6.26
CA GLY A 97 -4.22 -1.53 -6.81
C GLY A 97 -3.17 -1.97 -5.78
N THR A 98 -3.13 -1.33 -4.59
CA THR A 98 -2.22 -1.72 -3.50
C THR A 98 -2.57 -3.09 -2.89
N GLY A 99 -3.75 -3.65 -3.23
CA GLY A 99 -4.15 -4.99 -2.78
C GLY A 99 -4.54 -5.05 -1.31
N ALA A 100 -4.39 -6.23 -0.69
CA ALA A 100 -4.65 -6.47 0.73
C ALA A 100 -3.60 -5.80 1.63
N HIS A 101 -3.78 -5.86 2.95
CA HIS A 101 -2.75 -5.47 3.91
C HIS A 101 -1.50 -6.36 3.78
N LEU A 102 -0.33 -5.85 4.16
CA LEU A 102 0.86 -6.67 4.30
C LEU A 102 0.64 -7.70 5.41
N ASP A 103 0.50 -8.97 5.03
CA ASP A 103 0.18 -10.07 5.96
C ASP A 103 0.89 -11.37 5.56
N PRO A 104 2.23 -11.42 5.61
CA PRO A 104 3.01 -12.58 5.20
C PRO A 104 2.78 -13.83 6.08
N TYR A 105 2.21 -13.66 7.28
CA TYR A 105 1.94 -14.75 8.22
C TYR A 105 0.47 -15.19 8.22
N LEU A 106 -0.32 -14.69 7.27
CA LEU A 106 -1.72 -15.08 7.03
C LEU A 106 -2.59 -14.95 8.28
N ARG A 107 -2.37 -13.89 9.05
CA ARG A 107 -3.08 -13.60 10.29
C ARG A 107 -4.55 -13.26 10.04
N GLY A 108 -4.85 -12.62 8.90
CA GLY A 108 -6.20 -12.22 8.50
C GLY A 108 -6.77 -11.05 9.33
N GLU A 109 -7.94 -10.54 8.94
CA GLU A 109 -8.53 -9.37 9.61
C GLU A 109 -9.38 -9.71 10.86
N ALA A 110 -9.74 -10.98 11.05
CA ALA A 110 -10.66 -11.44 12.10
C ALA A 110 -9.97 -12.45 13.05
N PRO A 111 -10.13 -12.34 14.38
CA PRO A 111 -10.69 -11.19 15.10
C PRO A 111 -9.90 -9.88 14.81
N ALA A 112 -10.43 -8.72 15.18
CA ALA A 112 -9.67 -7.47 15.05
C ALA A 112 -8.30 -7.55 15.76
N CYS A 113 -7.34 -6.74 15.33
CA CYS A 113 -6.04 -6.66 16.00
C CYS A 113 -6.23 -6.30 17.48
N ASP A 114 -5.58 -7.07 18.35
CA ASP A 114 -5.46 -6.79 19.78
C ASP A 114 -4.10 -6.15 20.02
N ALA A 115 -4.08 -4.85 20.30
CA ALA A 115 -2.85 -4.10 20.54
C ALA A 115 -2.02 -4.64 21.73
N SER A 116 -2.64 -5.39 22.65
CA SER A 116 -1.91 -6.05 23.75
C SER A 116 -1.15 -7.31 23.32
N LYS A 117 -1.46 -7.83 22.12
CA LYS A 117 -0.85 -9.01 21.49
C LYS A 117 -0.48 -8.72 20.03
N PRO A 118 0.41 -7.74 19.77
CA PRO A 118 0.69 -7.25 18.42
C PRO A 118 1.30 -8.32 17.50
N GLU A 119 1.90 -9.39 18.04
CA GLU A 119 2.33 -10.57 17.29
C GLU A 119 1.18 -11.32 16.62
N THR A 120 -0.06 -11.09 17.06
CA THR A 120 -1.26 -11.67 16.48
C THR A 120 -1.97 -10.71 15.53
N CYS A 121 -1.36 -9.59 15.14
CA CYS A 121 -1.92 -8.64 14.18
C CYS A 121 -1.32 -8.85 12.78
N GLN A 122 -2.00 -8.37 11.73
CA GLN A 122 -1.37 -8.31 10.41
C GLN A 122 -0.16 -7.38 10.50
N ILE A 123 0.92 -7.73 9.81
CA ILE A 123 2.18 -6.96 9.87
C ILE A 123 1.93 -5.49 9.47
N GLY A 124 1.14 -5.27 8.43
CA GLY A 124 0.77 -3.94 7.95
C GLY A 124 -0.29 -3.21 8.76
N ASP A 125 -0.91 -3.82 9.79
CA ASP A 125 -1.97 -3.18 10.58
C ASP A 125 -1.41 -2.22 11.63
N LEU A 126 -1.01 -1.03 11.19
CA LEU A 126 -0.41 -0.01 12.05
C LEU A 126 -1.44 0.60 13.02
N SER A 127 -2.64 0.93 12.54
CA SER A 127 -3.69 1.48 13.41
C SER A 127 -4.18 0.52 14.48
N GLY A 128 -4.34 -0.77 14.15
CA GLY A 128 -4.70 -1.79 15.13
C GLY A 128 -3.65 -1.94 16.23
N LYS A 129 -2.36 -1.83 15.90
CA LYS A 129 -1.25 -1.95 16.86
C LYS A 129 -0.97 -0.68 17.65
N HIS A 130 -1.07 0.50 17.01
CA HIS A 130 -0.56 1.77 17.56
C HIS A 130 -1.62 2.85 17.75
N GLY A 131 -2.89 2.55 17.45
CA GLY A 131 -4.03 3.44 17.64
C GLY A 131 -4.57 4.05 16.34
N ASN A 132 -5.87 4.33 16.33
CA ASN A 132 -6.57 4.95 15.23
C ASN A 132 -6.44 6.48 15.25
N ILE A 133 -6.74 7.11 14.12
CA ILE A 133 -6.81 8.56 14.01
C ILE A 133 -8.23 9.04 14.37
N THR A 134 -8.35 9.79 15.45
CA THR A 134 -9.65 10.28 15.97
C THR A 134 -9.97 11.71 15.58
N ASP A 135 -8.98 12.46 15.10
CA ASP A 135 -9.08 13.89 14.80
C ASP A 135 -8.78 14.19 13.32
N ARG A 136 -8.97 15.45 12.93
CA ARG A 136 -8.69 15.91 11.56
C ARG A 136 -7.20 16.02 11.22
N SER A 137 -6.36 15.92 12.24
CA SER A 137 -4.91 15.89 12.16
C SER A 137 -4.39 14.82 13.12
N PHE A 138 -3.29 14.19 12.76
CA PHE A 138 -2.67 13.15 13.55
C PHE A 138 -1.16 13.25 13.46
N ALA A 139 -0.50 13.06 14.59
CA ALA A 139 0.93 12.88 14.65
C ALA A 139 1.25 11.80 15.68
N ALA A 140 2.10 10.85 15.31
CA ALA A 140 2.52 9.79 16.22
C ALA A 140 3.96 9.36 15.92
N ALA A 141 4.65 8.92 16.96
CA ALA A 141 5.94 8.26 16.85
C ALA A 141 5.92 6.99 17.70
N TYR A 142 6.27 5.85 17.10
CA TYR A 142 6.26 4.56 17.77
C TYR A 142 7.28 3.62 17.12
N THR A 143 7.60 2.52 17.80
CA THR A 143 8.42 1.45 17.22
C THR A 143 7.55 0.23 16.95
N ASP A 144 7.50 -0.21 15.70
CA ASP A 144 6.87 -1.45 15.30
C ASP A 144 7.91 -2.57 15.25
N LEU A 145 7.72 -3.61 16.06
CA LEU A 145 8.71 -4.68 16.22
C LEU A 145 8.54 -5.82 15.21
N TYR A 146 7.61 -5.69 14.26
CA TYR A 146 7.23 -6.75 13.32
C TYR A 146 7.40 -6.34 11.85
N LEU A 147 7.56 -5.05 11.56
CA LEU A 147 7.96 -4.55 10.25
C LEU A 147 9.49 -4.57 10.08
N ALA A 148 9.94 -4.70 8.83
CA ALA A 148 11.36 -4.79 8.50
C ALA A 148 11.80 -3.76 7.46
N THR A 149 13.07 -3.34 7.56
CA THR A 149 13.78 -2.59 6.51
C THR A 149 14.74 -3.47 5.71
N LEU A 150 14.96 -4.72 6.12
CA LEU A 150 15.77 -5.69 5.41
C LEU A 150 15.01 -6.23 4.17
N PRO A 151 15.49 -6.05 2.93
CA PRO A 151 14.72 -6.43 1.73
C PRO A 151 14.39 -7.92 1.58
N SER A 152 15.17 -8.81 2.18
CA SER A 152 14.92 -10.26 2.17
C SER A 152 13.91 -10.72 3.23
N ASP A 153 13.52 -9.84 4.16
CA ASP A 153 12.54 -10.17 5.19
C ASP A 153 11.12 -10.10 4.59
N PRO A 154 10.23 -11.09 4.87
CA PRO A 154 8.86 -11.06 4.36
C PRO A 154 8.02 -9.88 4.88
N ALA A 155 8.43 -9.25 5.98
CA ALA A 155 7.82 -8.03 6.53
C ALA A 155 8.45 -6.74 5.98
N PHE A 156 9.27 -6.82 4.92
CA PHE A 156 9.90 -5.66 4.31
C PHE A 156 8.87 -4.70 3.70
N PHE A 157 8.79 -3.48 4.23
CA PHE A 157 7.82 -2.48 3.77
C PHE A 157 8.36 -1.50 2.73
N GLY A 158 9.68 -1.43 2.55
CA GLY A 158 10.33 -0.31 1.86
C GLY A 158 10.02 -0.16 0.38
N HIS A 159 9.45 -1.18 -0.27
CA HIS A 159 8.99 -1.12 -1.67
C HIS A 159 7.45 -1.10 -1.81
N LEU A 160 6.74 -1.07 -0.69
CA LEU A 160 5.29 -1.17 -0.63
C LEU A 160 4.64 0.21 -0.52
N SER A 161 3.37 0.24 -0.15
CA SER A 161 2.60 1.46 0.04
C SER A 161 1.94 1.50 1.40
N PHE A 162 1.59 2.70 1.87
CA PHE A 162 0.56 2.85 2.88
C PHE A 162 -0.75 3.34 2.26
N VAL A 163 -1.85 3.06 2.94
CA VAL A 163 -3.19 3.55 2.60
C VAL A 163 -3.85 4.09 3.86
N VAL A 164 -4.53 5.23 3.74
CA VAL A 164 -5.43 5.78 4.76
C VAL A 164 -6.86 5.44 4.37
N HIS A 165 -7.67 5.03 5.34
CA HIS A 165 -9.05 4.60 5.15
C HIS A 165 -10.00 5.36 6.06
N LEU A 166 -11.24 5.48 5.61
CA LEU A 166 -12.41 5.69 6.49
C LEU A 166 -12.60 4.47 7.41
N SER A 167 -13.40 4.64 8.46
CA SER A 167 -13.78 3.55 9.37
C SER A 167 -14.51 2.39 8.68
N ASN A 168 -15.19 2.67 7.56
CA ASN A 168 -15.81 1.65 6.70
C ASN A 168 -14.84 0.97 5.70
N LYS A 169 -13.52 1.16 5.88
CA LYS A 169 -12.43 0.62 5.05
C LYS A 169 -12.28 1.23 3.65
N THR A 170 -13.07 2.24 3.29
CA THR A 170 -12.89 2.99 2.03
C THR A 170 -11.52 3.66 2.01
N ARG A 171 -10.74 3.46 0.94
CA ARG A 171 -9.41 4.04 0.76
C ARG A 171 -9.53 5.51 0.34
N ILE A 172 -8.91 6.43 1.08
CA ILE A 172 -9.01 7.89 0.84
C ILE A 172 -7.67 8.55 0.47
N GLY A 173 -6.55 7.86 0.68
CA GLY A 173 -5.23 8.30 0.26
C GLY A 173 -4.24 7.15 0.31
N CYS A 174 -3.23 7.16 -0.54
CA CYS A 174 -2.16 6.17 -0.56
C CYS A 174 -0.88 6.75 -1.15
N ALA A 175 0.25 6.19 -0.75
CA ALA A 175 1.56 6.57 -1.28
C ALA A 175 2.56 5.41 -1.17
N ASN A 176 3.52 5.37 -2.09
CA ASN A 176 4.62 4.42 -2.07
C ASN A 176 5.73 4.88 -1.11
N PHE A 177 6.33 3.92 -0.41
CA PHE A 177 7.59 4.14 0.26
C PHE A 177 8.72 4.23 -0.74
N THR A 178 9.61 5.19 -0.52
CA THR A 178 10.86 5.37 -1.27
C THR A 178 12.01 5.37 -0.29
N MET A 179 13.13 4.79 -0.70
CA MET A 179 14.32 4.71 0.12
C MET A 179 15.01 6.07 0.20
N VAL A 180 15.24 6.56 1.41
CA VAL A 180 16.03 7.76 1.70
C VAL A 180 17.47 7.36 2.04
N ALA A 181 17.65 6.27 2.78
CA ALA A 181 18.95 5.71 3.12
C ALA A 181 18.87 4.17 3.20
N ALA A 182 19.86 3.47 2.64
CA ALA A 182 19.89 2.01 2.65
C ALA A 182 20.32 1.40 4.00
N GLY A 183 20.98 2.19 4.85
CA GLY A 183 21.59 1.71 6.10
C GLY A 183 22.82 0.81 5.88
N MET A 184 23.40 0.35 6.98
CA MET A 184 24.55 -0.56 7.01
C MET A 184 24.17 -1.87 7.69
N TYR A 185 24.48 -2.99 7.06
CA TYR A 185 24.23 -4.30 7.66
C TYR A 185 25.08 -4.49 8.93
N PRO A 186 24.49 -4.92 10.06
CA PRO A 186 25.29 -5.27 11.22
C PRO A 186 26.26 -6.40 10.86
N SER A 187 27.55 -6.19 11.18
CA SER A 187 28.65 -7.12 10.89
C SER A 187 28.31 -8.52 11.41
N GLY A 188 28.17 -9.50 10.51
CA GLY A 188 27.79 -10.88 10.82
C GLY A 188 26.45 -11.35 10.23
N SER A 189 25.68 -10.47 9.58
CA SER A 189 24.49 -10.88 8.83
C SER A 189 24.85 -11.40 7.43
N PRO A 190 24.23 -12.49 6.92
CA PRO A 190 24.43 -12.91 5.54
C PRO A 190 23.94 -11.81 4.60
N VAL A 191 24.88 -11.15 3.93
CA VAL A 191 24.61 -10.14 2.91
C VAL A 191 24.01 -10.87 1.71
N PRO A 192 22.85 -10.44 1.16
CA PRO A 192 22.33 -11.00 -0.08
C PRO A 192 23.38 -10.84 -1.19
N SER A 193 23.79 -11.94 -1.81
CA SER A 193 24.67 -11.96 -2.98
C SER A 193 24.02 -11.19 -4.12
N GLY A 194 24.33 -9.89 -4.23
CA GLY A 194 23.69 -8.98 -5.17
C GLY A 194 23.88 -7.50 -4.81
N VAL A 195 24.18 -7.18 -3.55
CA VAL A 195 24.62 -5.83 -3.17
C VAL A 195 26.12 -5.83 -2.98
N ALA A 196 26.84 -5.30 -3.97
CA ALA A 196 28.28 -5.09 -3.86
C ALA A 196 28.55 -4.16 -2.66
N SER A 197 29.17 -4.70 -1.62
CA SER A 197 29.74 -3.92 -0.54
C SER A 197 30.92 -3.13 -1.11
N SER A 198 30.66 -1.90 -1.53
CA SER A 198 31.72 -0.93 -1.78
C SER A 198 31.48 0.22 -0.83
N SER A 199 32.41 0.36 0.13
CA SER A 199 32.59 1.59 0.89
C SER A 199 33.00 2.67 -0.10
N GLY A 200 32.01 3.41 -0.60
CA GLY A 200 32.20 4.50 -1.55
C GLY A 200 30.83 5.07 -1.88
N MET A 201 30.64 6.37 -1.68
CA MET A 201 29.45 7.05 -2.20
C MET A 201 29.32 6.74 -3.69
N ILE A 202 28.22 6.11 -4.09
CA ILE A 202 27.81 6.04 -5.49
C ILE A 202 26.43 6.68 -5.65
N PRO A 203 26.27 7.61 -6.60
CA PRO A 203 25.04 8.35 -6.81
C PRO A 203 23.92 7.47 -7.37
N TYR A 204 22.73 7.85 -6.93
CA TYR A 204 21.38 7.46 -7.36
C TYR A 204 21.24 6.95 -8.82
N PRO A 205 20.60 5.78 -9.06
CA PRO A 205 20.06 5.46 -10.37
C PRO A 205 18.71 6.16 -10.54
N SER A 206 18.71 7.25 -11.29
CA SER A 206 17.49 7.86 -11.83
C SER A 206 17.16 7.18 -13.16
N ASP A 207 16.38 6.11 -13.13
CA ASP A 207 15.77 5.55 -14.33
C ASP A 207 14.24 5.60 -14.24
N ALA A 208 13.70 6.69 -14.77
CA ALA A 208 12.42 6.66 -15.48
C ALA A 208 12.71 6.17 -16.92
N PRO A 209 11.84 5.34 -17.53
CA PRO A 209 12.17 4.65 -18.76
C PRO A 209 11.95 5.56 -19.97
N LEU A 210 12.96 5.69 -20.83
CA LEU A 210 12.82 6.34 -22.13
C LEU A 210 13.49 5.52 -23.23
N TYR A 211 12.63 4.77 -23.92
CA TYR A 211 12.61 4.41 -25.35
C TYR A 211 13.90 4.03 -26.10
N ASN A 212 13.79 2.83 -26.66
CA ASN A 212 14.48 2.24 -27.80
C ASN A 212 14.78 3.22 -28.96
N SER A 213 16.04 3.29 -29.39
CA SER A 213 16.44 3.56 -30.79
C SER A 213 17.84 3.03 -31.06
N THR A 214 17.90 2.07 -31.97
CA THR A 214 19.08 1.46 -32.61
C THR A 214 19.99 2.50 -33.27
N MET A 215 21.31 2.40 -33.07
CA MET A 215 22.37 2.32 -34.11
C MET A 215 23.75 2.68 -33.54
N SER A 216 24.76 1.93 -34.02
CA SER A 216 26.17 1.94 -33.63
C SER A 216 26.94 3.24 -33.90
N ALA A 217 27.98 3.38 -33.08
CA ALA A 217 29.15 4.24 -33.10
C ALA A 217 29.65 4.81 -34.44
N SER A 218 30.13 6.06 -34.40
CA SER A 218 31.47 6.44 -34.87
C SER A 218 31.94 7.78 -34.30
N SER A 219 33.26 7.88 -34.26
CA SER A 219 34.18 8.80 -33.57
C SER A 219 34.30 10.24 -34.12
N SER A 220 34.66 11.15 -33.20
CA SER A 220 35.62 12.28 -33.30
C SER A 220 35.59 13.25 -34.50
N ALA A 221 35.38 14.55 -34.23
CA ALA A 221 36.35 15.66 -34.46
C ALA A 221 35.70 17.07 -34.60
N THR A 222 36.24 18.02 -33.82
CA THR A 222 36.50 19.47 -34.05
C THR A 222 35.54 20.41 -34.82
N SER A 223 35.16 21.48 -34.09
CA SER A 223 35.19 22.93 -34.43
C SER A 223 34.69 23.46 -35.78
N ALA A 224 33.64 24.31 -35.76
CA ALA A 224 33.65 25.70 -36.25
C ALA A 224 32.28 26.41 -36.15
N VAL A 225 32.35 27.73 -36.21
CA VAL A 225 31.39 28.82 -35.90
C VAL A 225 30.39 29.11 -37.05
N ASN A 226 29.10 29.38 -36.75
CA ASN A 226 28.29 30.55 -37.21
C ASN A 226 26.77 30.40 -36.89
N SER A 227 26.12 31.53 -36.58
CA SER A 227 24.69 31.70 -36.23
C SER A 227 23.78 31.91 -37.47
N PRO A 228 22.50 32.36 -37.33
CA PRO A 228 21.29 31.54 -37.31
C PRO A 228 20.38 31.76 -38.53
N VAL A 229 19.52 30.78 -38.87
CA VAL A 229 18.44 30.97 -39.86
C VAL A 229 17.20 30.16 -39.45
N SER A 230 16.08 30.85 -39.21
CA SER A 230 14.72 30.28 -39.27
C SER A 230 14.18 30.44 -40.69
N PRO A 231 13.36 29.51 -41.22
CA PRO A 231 11.93 29.84 -41.33
C PRO A 231 10.93 28.65 -41.28
N THR A 232 9.72 28.99 -40.83
CA THR A 232 8.38 28.68 -41.39
C THR A 232 7.80 27.24 -41.40
N SER A 233 6.80 27.07 -40.52
CA SER A 233 5.39 26.64 -40.72
C SER A 233 4.96 25.73 -41.88
N ALA A 234 4.27 24.63 -41.54
CA ALA A 234 3.09 24.07 -42.24
C ALA A 234 2.37 23.09 -41.29
N ALA A 235 1.15 23.40 -40.83
CA ALA A 235 -0.14 22.94 -41.38
C ALA A 235 -0.34 21.41 -41.22
N SER A 236 -1.04 20.94 -40.18
CA SER A 236 -2.50 20.72 -40.11
C SER A 236 -3.02 19.50 -40.89
N SER A 237 -3.43 18.45 -40.18
CA SER A 237 -4.53 17.56 -40.56
C SER A 237 -5.02 16.71 -39.39
N THR A 238 -6.22 17.02 -38.90
CA THR A 238 -7.12 16.09 -38.22
C THR A 238 -7.71 15.09 -39.23
N PRO A 239 -8.02 13.86 -38.82
CA PRO A 239 -9.44 13.44 -38.76
C PRO A 239 -9.75 12.65 -37.47
N GLN A 240 -10.77 13.05 -36.72
CA GLN A 240 -12.18 12.65 -36.84
C GLN A 240 -12.52 11.42 -35.97
N ALA A 241 -13.37 11.70 -34.98
CA ALA A 241 -13.97 10.77 -34.06
C ALA A 241 -14.95 9.82 -34.76
N SER A 242 -14.99 8.57 -34.30
CA SER A 242 -16.09 7.63 -34.56
C SER A 242 -16.72 7.23 -33.22
N SER A 243 -17.90 7.79 -33.00
CA SER A 243 -18.88 7.43 -31.99
C SER A 243 -19.45 6.03 -32.25
N ASN A 244 -19.33 5.12 -31.28
CA ASN A 244 -20.19 3.94 -31.17
C ASN A 244 -20.78 3.89 -29.77
N ALA A 245 -22.04 4.32 -29.68
CA ALA A 245 -22.94 3.89 -28.62
C ALA A 245 -23.37 2.44 -28.92
N VAL A 246 -23.66 1.65 -27.88
CA VAL A 246 -24.86 0.79 -27.72
C VAL A 246 -24.73 -0.12 -26.49
N ALA A 247 -25.88 -0.23 -25.79
CA ALA A 247 -26.32 -1.28 -24.86
C ALA A 247 -25.86 -1.27 -23.40
N LYS A 248 -26.75 -0.74 -22.57
CA LYS A 248 -27.00 -1.08 -21.16
C LYS A 248 -27.12 -2.59 -20.97
N VAL A 249 -26.47 -3.13 -19.94
CA VAL A 249 -26.94 -4.33 -19.23
C VAL A 249 -26.97 -3.98 -17.74
N ALA A 250 -28.19 -3.87 -17.23
CA ALA A 250 -28.47 -3.77 -15.81
C ALA A 250 -28.52 -5.18 -15.23
N SER A 251 -27.78 -5.43 -14.16
CA SER A 251 -27.88 -6.65 -13.35
C SER A 251 -28.03 -6.23 -11.90
N SER A 252 -29.25 -5.89 -11.52
CA SER A 252 -29.68 -5.72 -10.13
C SER A 252 -30.04 -7.09 -9.56
N ALA A 253 -29.29 -7.57 -8.58
CA ALA A 253 -29.71 -8.64 -7.69
C ALA A 253 -29.64 -8.10 -6.25
N GLY A 254 -30.66 -7.32 -5.87
CA GLY A 254 -30.94 -7.01 -4.47
C GLY A 254 -31.80 -8.13 -3.90
N VAL A 255 -31.25 -8.90 -2.96
CA VAL A 255 -32.03 -9.86 -2.16
C VAL A 255 -32.59 -9.09 -0.95
N LEU A 256 -33.89 -8.79 -1.02
CA LEU A 256 -34.69 -8.32 0.11
C LEU A 256 -34.99 -9.51 1.02
N LEU A 257 -34.38 -9.52 2.21
CA LEU A 257 -34.74 -10.41 3.31
C LEU A 257 -36.00 -9.85 4.00
N ALA A 258 -37.15 -10.45 3.74
CA ALA A 258 -38.37 -10.23 4.51
C ALA A 258 -38.29 -11.05 5.82
N ALA A 259 -38.13 -10.36 6.95
CA ALA A 259 -38.32 -10.95 8.27
C ALA A 259 -39.82 -10.97 8.60
N ALA A 260 -40.41 -12.17 8.64
CA ALA A 260 -41.72 -12.36 9.24
C ALA A 260 -41.54 -12.51 10.76
N ALA A 261 -41.82 -11.44 11.50
CA ALA A 261 -42.03 -11.50 12.94
C ALA A 261 -43.42 -12.11 13.19
N ALA A 262 -43.47 -13.32 13.73
CA ALA A 262 -44.67 -13.86 14.38
C ALA A 262 -44.53 -13.59 15.89
N LEU A 263 -45.24 -12.56 16.33
CA LEU A 263 -45.46 -12.22 17.73
C LEU A 263 -46.91 -12.60 18.06
N VAL A 264 -47.12 -13.15 19.26
CA VAL A 264 -48.41 -13.22 19.99
C VAL A 264 -49.36 -14.32 19.48
N LEU A 265 -49.93 -15.27 20.25
CA LEU A 265 -50.32 -15.37 21.67
C LEU A 265 -50.35 -16.86 22.06
#